data_AF-A0A8J4U5V2-F1
#
_entry.id   AF-A0A8J4U5V2-F1
#
_cell.length_a   1.000
_cell.length_b   1.000
_cell.length_c   1.000
_cell.angle_alpha   90.00
_cell.angle_beta   90.00
_cell.angle_gamma   90.00
#
_symmetry.space_group_name_H-M   'P 1'
#
loop_
_entity.id
_entity.type
_entity.pdbx_description
1 polymer ?
#
loop_
_entity_poly.entity_id
_entity_poly.type
_entity_poly.pdbx_seq_one_letter_code
_entity_poly.pdbx_strand_id
1 'polypeptide(L)' 'MPYSSTAWIGLYRDTWKWSDGTNATDLMWASGKPDNAGGNNNCAMVSNGQFTDMACSTLTYSFCHT' A
#
# COMPACT_ATOMS: atom_id res chain seq x y z
N MET A 1 17.25 -1.64 -10.49
CA MET A 1 17.35 -0.16 -10.46
C MET A 1 17.56 0.25 -8.99
N PRO A 2 18.63 0.97 -8.61
CA PRO A 2 18.99 1.23 -7.22
C PRO A 2 18.33 2.52 -6.68
N TYR A 3 17.01 2.59 -6.77
CA TYR A 3 16.21 3.62 -6.12
C TYR A 3 15.11 2.91 -5.33
N SER A 4 14.91 3.30 -4.07
CA SER A 4 13.83 2.78 -3.23
C SER A 4 12.52 2.91 -4.00
N SER A 5 12.03 1.79 -4.52
CA SER A 5 10.92 1.79 -5.49
C SER A 5 9.63 1.77 -4.70
N THR A 6 9.24 2.95 -4.21
CA THR A 6 7.92 3.16 -3.61
C THR A 6 6.89 3.36 -4.69
N ALA A 7 5.80 2.61 -4.63
CA ALA A 7 4.68 2.83 -5.52
C ALA A 7 3.35 2.46 -4.86
N TRP A 8 2.34 3.26 -5.15
CA TRP A 8 0.96 2.95 -4.84
C TRP A 8 0.55 1.66 -5.54
N ILE A 9 -0.16 0.86 -4.77
CA ILE A 9 -0.85 -0.32 -5.24
C ILE A 9 -2.34 -0.10 -4.97
N GLY A 10 -3.23 -0.75 -5.72
CA GLY A 10 -4.68 -0.57 -5.59
C GLY A 10 -5.28 -1.11 -4.28
N LEU A 11 -4.53 -1.17 -3.19
CA LEU A 11 -4.91 -1.78 -1.93
C LEU A 11 -5.39 -0.72 -0.92
N TYR A 12 -6.59 -0.90 -0.36
CA TYR A 12 -7.23 0.07 0.54
C TYR A 12 -7.78 -0.52 1.86
N ARG A 13 -7.88 0.32 2.89
CA ARG A 13 -8.13 0.00 4.31
C ARG A 13 -9.61 -0.05 4.70
N ASP A 14 -10.43 -0.83 4.00
CA ASP A 14 -11.76 -1.22 4.50
C ASP A 14 -11.68 -2.63 5.13
N THR A 15 -11.09 -3.56 4.39
CA THR A 15 -10.77 -4.91 4.86
C THR A 15 -9.49 -5.44 4.21
N TRP A 16 -8.58 -4.52 3.84
CA TRP A 16 -7.47 -4.76 2.90
C TRP A 16 -7.94 -5.49 1.65
N LYS A 17 -8.52 -4.70 0.74
CA LYS A 17 -9.05 -5.17 -0.54
C LYS A 17 -8.32 -4.49 -1.68
N TRP A 18 -8.17 -5.22 -2.76
CA TRP A 18 -7.70 -4.70 -4.03
C TRP A 18 -8.83 -3.89 -4.69
N SER A 19 -8.46 -2.94 -5.56
CA SER A 19 -9.38 -2.11 -6.32
C SER A 19 -10.27 -2.91 -7.28
N ASP A 20 -9.92 -4.16 -7.55
CA ASP A 20 -10.73 -5.12 -8.30
C ASP A 20 -11.86 -5.77 -7.45
N GLY A 21 -11.90 -5.49 -6.14
CA GLY A 21 -12.88 -6.05 -5.21
C GLY A 21 -12.46 -7.36 -4.54
N THR A 22 -11.31 -7.92 -4.89
CA THR A 22 -10.78 -9.13 -4.25
C THR A 22 -10.18 -8.82 -2.87
N ASN A 23 -10.33 -9.77 -1.94
CA ASN A 23 -9.68 -9.66 -0.64
C ASN A 23 -8.19 -9.94 -0.80
N ALA A 24 -7.35 -9.08 -0.21
CA ALA A 24 -5.92 -9.29 -0.25
C ALA A 24 -5.50 -10.27 0.85
N THR A 25 -4.92 -11.40 0.43
CA THR A 25 -4.30 -12.40 1.31
C THR A 25 -2.78 -12.31 1.20
N ASP A 26 -2.07 -12.79 2.24
CA ASP A 26 -0.59 -12.87 2.25
C ASP A 26 0.15 -11.54 2.02
N LEU A 27 -0.42 -10.45 2.56
CA LEU A 27 0.21 -9.13 2.53
C LEU A 27 1.47 -9.10 3.39
N MET A 28 2.63 -8.97 2.74
CA MET A 28 3.93 -8.91 3.42
C MET A 28 4.23 -7.50 3.93
N TRP A 29 3.57 -7.12 5.03
CA TRP A 29 3.75 -5.82 5.66
C TRP A 29 5.20 -5.57 6.11
N ALA A 30 5.62 -4.32 6.00
CA ALA A 30 6.83 -3.84 6.64
C ALA A 30 6.70 -3.93 8.16
N SER A 31 7.85 -4.02 8.85
CA SER A 31 7.85 -4.12 10.32
C SER A 31 7.13 -2.92 10.95
N GLY A 32 6.16 -3.20 11.84
CA GLY A 32 5.35 -2.18 12.50
C GLY A 32 4.17 -1.65 11.69
N LYS A 33 3.94 -2.16 10.48
CA LYS A 33 2.80 -1.81 9.61
C LYS A 33 1.76 -2.95 9.59
N PRO A 34 0.47 -2.64 9.39
CA PRO A 34 -0.08 -1.29 9.21
C PRO A 34 -0.25 -0.53 10.54
N ASP A 35 0.18 0.74 10.61
CA ASP A 35 0.22 1.54 11.87
C ASP A 35 -0.91 2.58 11.98
N ASN A 36 -1.58 2.89 10.88
CA ASN A 36 -2.58 3.96 10.81
C ASN A 36 -2.10 5.30 11.37
N ALA A 37 -0.85 5.67 11.11
CA ALA A 37 -0.31 6.93 11.60
C ALA A 37 -1.25 8.12 11.26
N GLY A 38 -1.75 8.80 12.29
CA GLY A 38 -2.67 9.94 12.13
C GLY A 38 -4.11 9.59 11.72
N GLY A 39 -4.49 8.31 11.70
CA GLY A 39 -5.87 7.86 11.47
C GLY A 39 -6.37 7.98 10.02
N ASN A 40 -5.50 8.38 9.07
CA ASN A 40 -5.88 8.66 7.68
C ASN A 40 -5.05 7.86 6.66
N ASN A 41 -4.37 6.80 7.09
CA ASN A 41 -3.56 5.97 6.20
C ASN A 41 -4.41 4.86 5.56
N ASN A 42 -5.36 5.28 4.72
CA ASN A 42 -6.34 4.39 4.11
C ASN A 42 -5.85 3.70 2.83
N CYS A 43 -4.66 4.05 2.34
CA CYS A 43 -4.05 3.47 1.16
C CYS A 43 -2.76 2.72 1.53
N ALA A 44 -2.43 1.68 0.76
CA ALA A 44 -1.17 0.99 0.90
C ALA A 44 -0.29 1.18 -0.33
N MET A 45 1.01 1.33 -0.09
CA MET A 45 2.04 1.34 -1.12
C MET A 45 3.02 0.19 -0.87
N VAL A 46 3.67 -0.26 -1.93
CA VAL A 46 4.82 -1.17 -1.83
C VAL A 46 6.09 -0.33 -1.76
N SER A 47 6.99 -0.66 -0.83
CA SER A 47 8.31 -0.06 -0.67
C SER A 47 9.31 -1.19 -0.52
N ASN A 48 10.26 -1.31 -1.46
CA ASN A 48 11.28 -2.37 -1.47
C ASN A 48 10.71 -3.79 -1.28
N GLY A 49 9.55 -4.07 -1.88
CA GLY A 49 8.87 -5.37 -1.81
C GLY A 49 8.05 -5.63 -0.55
N GLN A 50 7.92 -4.64 0.34
CA GLN A 50 7.07 -4.72 1.53
C GLN A 50 5.91 -3.73 1.47
N PHE A 51 4.78 -4.10 2.05
CA PHE A 51 3.58 -3.27 2.09
C PHE A 51 3.67 -2.27 3.24
N THR A 52 3.26 -1.03 3.02
CA THR A 52 3.18 0.00 4.06
C THR A 52 1.93 0.85 3.85
N ASP A 53 1.21 1.14 4.93
CA ASP A 53 0.07 2.04 4.89
C ASP A 53 0.51 3.51 5.01
N MET A 54 -0.11 4.34 4.17
CA MET A 54 0.18 5.77 4.04
C MET A 54 -1.09 6.54 3.70
N ALA A 55 -1.06 7.84 3.92
CA ALA A 55 -2.12 8.73 3.50
C ALA A 55 -2.26 8.69 1.97
N CYS A 56 -3.49 8.51 1.47
CA CYS A 56 -3.78 8.47 0.03
C CYS A 56 -3.36 9.75 -0.73
N SER A 57 -3.09 10.83 -0.01
CA SER A 57 -2.60 12.11 -0.54
C SER A 57 -1.10 12.14 -0.82
N THR A 58 -0.33 11.11 -0.46
CA THR A 58 1.11 11.08 -0.76
C THR A 58 1.36 10.92 -2.26
N LEU A 59 2.19 11.80 -2.83
CA LEU A 59 2.58 11.74 -4.23
C LEU A 59 3.69 10.69 -4.41
N THR A 60 3.37 9.59 -5.09
CA THR A 60 4.34 8.58 -5.52
C THR A 60 3.85 7.91 -6.81
N TYR A 61 4.71 7.09 -7.43
CA TYR A 61 4.35 6.32 -8.61
C TYR A 61 3.21 5.34 -8.29
N SER A 62 2.38 4.98 -9.26
CA SER A 62 1.33 3.97 -9.10
C SER A 62 1.55 2.82 -10.05
N PHE A 63 1.39 1.59 -9.55
CA PHE A 63 1.32 0.42 -10.42
C PHE A 63 -0.12 0.25 -10.91
N CYS A 64 -0.28 0.19 -12.24
CA CYS A 64 -1.53 -0.23 -12.88
C CYS A 64 -1.34 -1.65 -13.42
N HIS A 65 -2.33 -2.52 -13.20
CA HIS A 65 -2.45 -3.83 -13.82
C HIS A 65 -3.63 -3.80 -14.79
N THR A 66 -3.44 -4.31 -16.01
CA THR A 66 -4.44 -4.32 -17.11
C THR A 66 -5.36 -5.51 -17.02
#